data_AF-A0A6G0HRQ6-F1
#
_entry.id   AF-A0A6G0HRQ6-F1
#
_cell.length_a   1.000
_cell.length_b   1.000
_cell.length_c   1.000
_cell.angle_alpha   90.00
_cell.angle_beta   90.00
_cell.angle_gamma   90.00
#
_symmetry.space_group_name_H-M   'P 1'
#
loop_
_entity.id
_entity.type
_entity.pdbx_description
1 polymer ?
#
loop_
_entity_poly.entity_id
_entity_poly.type
_entity_poly.pdbx_seq_one_letter_code
_entity_poly.pdbx_strand_id
1 'polypeptide(L)'
;MTTRMNKNAEQDTKKELDMGDGGTQNGARGAEADPASLTLDSIRTIMGEVMCTGMSALKAEVKEGLVGLRSNVRTDMKRQMGELASEINQKLQEVSGEIQGAVKRLSEVEDRVTDIERFDVGVKDALSQLMKSHQVMQNKITDLEGRSRCNNIRIYGVPENTEGPSVAKMVENLIKTELGEKQLGY
;
A
#
# COMPACT_ATOMS: atom_id res chain seq x y z
N MET A 1 -20.52 -20.62 30.43
CA MET A 1 -19.82 -21.89 30.73
C MET A 1 -18.42 -21.56 31.18
N THR A 2 -18.03 -22.04 32.36
CA THR A 2 -16.74 -21.81 33.04
C THR A 2 -15.71 -22.87 32.63
N THR A 3 -14.42 -22.68 32.99
CA THR A 3 -13.29 -23.66 33.07
C THR A 3 -12.15 -23.38 32.07
N ARG A 4 -10.86 -23.36 32.45
CA ARG A 4 -10.19 -23.22 33.77
C ARG A 4 -8.77 -22.67 33.53
N MET A 5 -8.23 -21.91 34.48
CA MET A 5 -6.79 -21.68 34.57
C MET A 5 -6.09 -22.96 35.03
N ASN A 6 -4.89 -23.25 34.53
CA ASN A 6 -4.05 -24.32 35.07
C ASN A 6 -2.92 -23.72 35.93
N LYS A 7 -2.82 -24.18 37.18
CA LYS A 7 -1.76 -23.81 38.14
C LYS A 7 -1.24 -25.10 38.79
N ASN A 8 0.02 -25.40 38.52
CA ASN A 8 0.84 -26.36 39.26
C ASN A 8 1.56 -25.54 40.39
N ALA A 9 1.63 -25.88 41.68
CA ALA A 9 1.62 -27.15 42.41
C ALA A 9 2.73 -28.10 41.90
N GLU A 10 3.81 -28.46 42.61
CA GLU A 10 4.18 -28.46 44.04
C GLU A 10 5.75 -28.48 44.14
N GLN A 11 6.47 -28.57 45.27
CA GLN A 11 6.13 -28.93 46.66
C GLN A 11 7.10 -28.27 47.68
N ASP A 12 6.84 -28.49 48.96
CA ASP A 12 7.64 -28.27 50.17
C ASP A 12 9.05 -28.88 50.23
N THR A 13 9.90 -28.32 51.10
CA THR A 13 10.40 -29.03 52.30
C THR A 13 11.09 -28.07 53.29
N LYS A 14 10.47 -27.86 54.46
CA LYS A 14 11.16 -27.37 55.66
C LYS A 14 11.99 -28.51 56.27
N LYS A 15 13.10 -28.17 56.93
CA LYS A 15 13.63 -28.99 58.02
C LYS A 15 14.29 -28.13 59.10
N GLU A 16 13.58 -27.92 60.19
CA GLU A 16 14.15 -27.48 61.46
C GLU A 16 14.96 -28.63 62.07
N LEU A 17 16.08 -28.31 62.70
CA LEU A 17 16.64 -29.06 63.83
C LEU A 17 17.26 -28.06 64.81
N ASP A 18 16.48 -27.73 65.83
CA ASP A 18 16.94 -27.20 67.11
C ASP A 18 17.02 -28.37 68.12
N MET A 19 17.68 -28.13 69.27
CA MET A 19 17.86 -28.94 70.49
C MET A 19 19.31 -29.40 70.75
N GLY A 20 19.79 -29.14 71.97
CA GLY A 20 20.86 -29.94 72.58
C GLY A 20 21.86 -29.20 73.47
N ASP A 21 21.40 -28.57 74.56
CA ASP A 21 22.30 -28.24 75.69
C ASP A 21 22.86 -29.53 76.35
N GLY A 22 24.04 -29.45 76.96
CA GLY A 22 24.71 -30.61 77.56
C GLY A 22 26.21 -30.41 77.82
N GLY A 23 26.58 -29.47 78.69
CA GLY A 23 27.98 -29.36 79.13
C GLY A 23 28.39 -30.45 80.15
N THR A 24 29.68 -30.80 80.22
CA THR A 24 30.39 -31.20 81.47
C THR A 24 31.93 -31.25 81.27
N GLN A 25 32.61 -30.30 81.92
CA GLN A 25 33.90 -30.36 82.64
C GLN A 25 35.18 -31.00 82.03
N ASN A 26 36.23 -30.16 82.08
CA ASN A 26 37.61 -30.41 82.55
C ASN A 26 38.39 -31.67 82.12
N GLY A 27 39.51 -31.40 81.43
CA GLY A 27 40.60 -32.35 81.21
C GLY A 27 41.93 -31.65 80.98
N ALA A 28 42.41 -30.87 81.96
CA ALA A 28 43.71 -30.22 81.87
C ALA A 28 44.84 -31.26 81.91
N ARG A 29 45.60 -31.39 80.82
CA ARG A 29 46.91 -32.05 80.84
C ARG A 29 47.82 -31.46 79.77
N GLY A 30 48.74 -30.61 80.20
CA GLY A 30 49.80 -30.12 79.33
C GLY A 30 50.71 -31.26 78.88
N ALA A 31 51.09 -31.22 77.62
CA ALA A 31 52.23 -31.93 77.06
C ALA A 31 53.00 -30.92 76.20
N GLU A 32 54.31 -30.95 76.35
CA GLU A 32 55.30 -29.97 75.87
C GLU A 32 55.00 -29.39 74.47
N ALA A 33 54.77 -28.08 74.41
CA ALA A 33 54.71 -27.36 73.15
C ALA A 33 56.14 -26.99 72.72
N ASP A 34 56.70 -27.74 71.77
CA ASP A 34 57.89 -27.33 71.04
C ASP A 34 57.68 -25.91 70.45
N PRO A 35 58.59 -24.94 70.63
CA PRO A 35 58.38 -23.56 70.18
C PRO A 35 58.26 -23.41 68.64
N ALA A 36 58.60 -24.46 67.88
CA ALA A 36 58.40 -24.54 66.43
C ALA A 36 56.96 -24.93 66.01
N SER A 37 56.14 -25.52 66.89
CA SER A 37 54.75 -25.90 66.56
C SER A 37 53.80 -24.71 66.68
N LEU A 38 53.90 -23.95 67.78
CA LEU A 38 53.10 -22.74 68.05
C LEU A 38 53.27 -21.65 66.97
N THR A 39 54.46 -21.56 66.37
CA THR A 39 54.73 -20.63 65.27
C THR A 39 54.09 -21.09 63.96
N LEU A 40 54.10 -22.40 63.65
CA LEU A 40 53.43 -22.96 62.48
C LEU A 40 51.90 -22.84 62.55
N ASP A 41 51.28 -23.13 63.70
CA ASP A 41 49.81 -23.01 63.86
C ASP A 41 49.36 -21.53 63.83
N SER A 42 50.17 -20.61 64.34
CA SER A 42 49.92 -19.16 64.20
C SER A 42 49.96 -18.72 62.74
N ILE A 43 50.98 -19.13 61.97
CA ILE A 43 51.09 -18.84 60.53
C ILE A 43 49.91 -19.45 59.75
N ARG A 44 49.53 -20.69 60.07
CA ARG A 44 48.39 -21.38 59.47
C ARG A 44 47.07 -20.67 59.75
N THR A 45 46.89 -20.14 60.96
CA THR A 45 45.70 -19.36 61.36
C THR A 45 45.62 -18.05 60.57
N ILE A 46 46.71 -17.27 60.53
CA ILE A 46 46.79 -16.03 59.75
C ILE A 46 46.54 -16.29 58.27
N MET A 47 47.13 -17.35 57.70
CA MET A 47 46.92 -17.72 56.30
C MET A 47 45.46 -18.15 56.04
N GLY A 48 44.81 -18.81 57.01
CA GLY A 48 43.39 -19.14 56.98
C GLY A 48 42.50 -17.89 56.98
N GLU A 49 42.77 -16.93 57.87
CA GLU A 49 42.04 -15.66 57.94
C GLU A 49 42.19 -14.83 56.66
N VAL A 50 43.41 -14.74 56.12
CA VAL A 50 43.68 -14.05 54.84
C VAL A 50 42.94 -14.72 53.68
N MET A 51 42.94 -16.05 53.60
CA MET A 51 42.21 -16.79 52.57
C MET A 51 40.69 -16.66 52.72
N CYS A 52 40.15 -16.73 53.94
CA CYS A 52 38.73 -16.50 54.21
C CYS A 52 38.31 -15.07 53.85
N THR A 53 39.16 -14.07 54.15
CA THR A 53 38.91 -12.66 53.82
C THR A 53 38.94 -12.44 52.30
N GLY A 54 39.98 -12.92 51.61
CA GLY A 54 40.11 -12.81 50.16
C GLY A 54 39.00 -13.54 49.40
N MET A 55 38.65 -14.76 49.81
CA MET A 55 37.53 -15.52 49.23
C MET A 55 36.18 -14.82 49.47
N SER A 56 35.99 -14.18 50.62
CA SER A 56 34.77 -13.43 50.94
C SER A 56 34.68 -12.12 50.12
N ALA A 57 35.80 -11.42 49.93
CA ALA A 57 35.88 -10.23 49.08
C ALA A 57 35.58 -10.58 47.61
N LEU A 58 36.27 -11.57 47.05
CA LEU A 58 36.03 -12.05 45.68
C LEU A 58 34.57 -12.50 45.48
N LYS A 59 33.98 -13.19 46.47
CA LYS A 59 32.57 -13.58 46.45
C LYS A 59 31.62 -12.38 46.48
N ALA A 60 31.98 -11.29 47.17
CA ALA A 60 31.21 -10.05 47.18
C ALA A 60 31.29 -9.36 45.81
N GLU A 61 32.50 -9.19 45.25
CA GLU A 61 32.73 -8.58 43.93
C GLU A 61 32.02 -9.34 42.81
N VAL A 62 32.12 -10.67 42.76
CA VAL A 62 31.43 -11.50 41.76
C VAL A 62 29.90 -11.40 41.90
N LYS A 63 29.38 -11.34 43.13
CA LYS A 63 27.95 -11.16 43.39
C LYS A 63 27.47 -9.76 42.97
N GLU A 64 28.24 -8.72 43.23
CA GLU A 64 27.97 -7.36 42.82
C GLU A 64 28.00 -7.23 41.29
N GLY A 65 29.03 -7.77 40.63
CA GLY A 65 29.14 -7.82 39.17
C GLY A 65 27.97 -8.56 38.52
N LEU A 66 27.50 -9.68 39.09
CA LEU A 66 26.32 -10.40 38.61
C LEU A 66 25.03 -9.57 38.76
N VAL A 67 24.86 -8.86 39.88
CA VAL A 67 23.71 -7.97 40.11
C VAL A 67 23.75 -6.77 39.16
N GLY A 68 24.92 -6.17 38.95
CA GLY A 68 25.17 -5.10 37.99
C GLY A 68 24.85 -5.53 36.56
N LEU A 69 25.42 -6.65 36.10
CA LEU A 69 25.13 -7.21 34.77
C LEU A 69 23.63 -7.50 34.57
N ARG A 70 22.97 -8.11 35.57
CA ARG A 70 21.52 -8.36 35.54
C ARG A 70 20.71 -7.06 35.46
N SER A 71 21.14 -6.02 36.16
CA SER A 71 20.52 -4.69 36.10
C SER A 71 20.68 -4.08 34.70
N ASN A 72 21.91 -4.06 34.18
CA ASN A 72 22.26 -3.47 32.90
C ASN A 72 21.51 -4.14 31.73
N VAL A 73 21.53 -5.48 31.66
CA VAL A 73 20.77 -6.24 30.65
C VAL A 73 19.27 -5.94 30.74
N ARG A 74 18.72 -5.81 31.96
CA ARG A 74 17.30 -5.45 32.16
C ARG A 74 17.00 -4.02 31.72
N THR A 75 17.90 -3.06 31.95
CA THR A 75 17.70 -1.67 31.51
C THR A 75 17.85 -1.54 30.01
N ASP A 76 18.84 -2.21 29.40
CA ASP A 76 19.04 -2.19 27.95
C ASP A 76 17.90 -2.85 27.20
N MET A 77 17.43 -4.03 27.64
CA MET A 77 16.23 -4.65 27.06
C MET A 77 15.00 -3.74 27.14
N LYS A 78 14.77 -3.07 28.28
CA LYS A 78 13.67 -2.11 28.42
C LYS A 78 13.82 -0.91 27.47
N ARG A 79 15.04 -0.38 27.35
CA ARG A 79 15.36 0.76 26.47
C ARG A 79 15.13 0.39 25.01
N GLN A 80 15.74 -0.71 24.53
CA GLN A 80 15.59 -1.19 23.16
C GLN A 80 14.13 -1.53 22.80
N MET A 81 13.37 -2.14 23.72
CA MET A 81 11.95 -2.41 23.49
C MET A 81 11.10 -1.13 23.45
N GLY A 82 11.45 -0.11 24.23
CA GLY A 82 10.83 1.21 24.18
C GLY A 82 11.13 1.95 22.88
N GLU A 83 12.40 1.94 22.44
CA GLU A 83 12.86 2.51 21.17
C GLU A 83 12.16 1.84 19.97
N LEU A 84 12.17 0.50 19.92
CA LEU A 84 11.52 -0.27 18.85
C LEU A 84 9.99 -0.08 18.85
N ALA A 85 9.34 -0.01 20.01
CA ALA A 85 7.92 0.31 20.09
C ALA A 85 7.62 1.74 19.61
N SER A 86 8.51 2.71 19.88
CA SER A 86 8.39 4.08 19.38
C SER A 86 8.57 4.15 17.85
N GLU A 87 9.58 3.47 17.32
CA GLU A 87 9.88 3.43 15.88
C GLU A 87 8.75 2.75 15.09
N ILE A 88 8.23 1.62 15.57
CA ILE A 88 7.07 0.94 14.96
C ILE A 88 5.84 1.86 14.96
N ASN A 89 5.56 2.55 16.06
CA ASN A 89 4.44 3.49 16.11
C ASN A 89 4.63 4.66 15.13
N GLN A 90 5.85 5.21 15.02
CA GLN A 90 6.16 6.27 14.06
C GLN A 90 5.97 5.80 12.61
N LYS A 91 6.51 4.63 12.26
CA LYS A 91 6.36 4.03 10.92
C LYS A 91 4.91 3.69 10.59
N LEU A 92 4.13 3.23 11.57
CA LEU A 92 2.71 2.95 11.38
C LEU A 92 1.90 4.23 11.13
N GLN A 93 2.23 5.34 11.81
CA GLN A 93 1.60 6.64 11.55
C GLN A 93 1.98 7.20 10.17
N GLU A 94 3.25 7.09 9.78
CA GLU A 94 3.75 7.48 8.45
C GLU A 94 3.02 6.72 7.33
N VAL A 95 3.00 5.38 7.40
CA VAL A 95 2.28 4.52 6.44
C VAL A 95 0.76 4.79 6.45
N SER A 96 0.16 5.05 7.62
CA SER A 96 -1.26 5.40 7.69
C SER A 96 -1.55 6.74 6.98
N GLY A 97 -0.67 7.73 7.13
CA GLY A 97 -0.74 9.01 6.41
C GLY A 97 -0.56 8.85 4.90
N GLU A 98 0.41 8.04 4.47
CA GLU A 98 0.62 7.71 3.05
C GLU A 98 -0.60 7.02 2.44
N ILE A 99 -1.21 6.06 3.14
CA ILE A 99 -2.43 5.36 2.72
C ILE A 99 -3.59 6.36 2.59
N GLN A 100 -3.81 7.24 3.58
CA GLN A 100 -4.85 8.26 3.49
C GLN A 100 -4.61 9.22 2.31
N GLY A 101 -3.36 9.63 2.07
CA GLY A 101 -2.97 10.45 0.92
C GLY A 101 -3.10 9.72 -0.43
N ALA A 102 -2.94 8.39 -0.46
CA ALA A 102 -3.20 7.57 -1.63
C ALA A 102 -4.70 7.43 -1.91
N VAL A 103 -5.51 7.12 -0.89
CA VAL A 103 -6.98 7.02 -0.98
C VAL A 103 -7.59 8.33 -1.48
N LYS A 104 -7.15 9.48 -0.95
CA LYS A 104 -7.63 10.79 -1.40
C LYS A 104 -7.33 11.03 -2.89
N ARG A 105 -6.08 10.80 -3.33
CA ARG A 105 -5.69 10.94 -4.75
C ARG A 105 -6.42 9.97 -5.67
N LEU A 106 -6.73 8.77 -5.17
CA LEU A 106 -7.49 7.77 -5.92
C LEU A 106 -8.94 8.21 -6.11
N SER A 107 -9.61 8.69 -5.06
CA SER A 107 -10.95 9.29 -5.16
C SER A 107 -10.98 10.48 -6.14
N GLU A 108 -9.99 11.39 -6.08
CA GLU A 108 -9.86 12.50 -7.03
C GLU A 108 -9.68 12.04 -8.50
N VAL A 109 -9.09 10.86 -8.72
CA VAL A 109 -8.96 10.25 -10.05
C VAL A 109 -10.26 9.57 -10.47
N GLU A 110 -10.95 8.87 -9.57
CA GLU A 110 -12.26 8.23 -9.84
C GLU A 110 -13.33 9.27 -10.22
N ASP A 111 -13.40 10.38 -9.49
CA ASP A 111 -14.31 11.50 -9.82
C ASP A 111 -14.01 12.06 -11.22
N ARG A 112 -12.74 12.32 -11.52
CA ARG A 112 -12.30 12.83 -12.83
C ARG A 112 -12.55 11.85 -13.97
N VAL A 113 -12.39 10.55 -13.74
CA VAL A 113 -12.73 9.51 -14.73
C VAL A 113 -14.23 9.50 -14.98
N THR A 114 -15.05 9.55 -13.94
CA THR A 114 -16.51 9.60 -14.03
C THR A 114 -17.00 10.81 -14.85
N ASP A 115 -16.41 11.98 -14.62
CA ASP A 115 -16.72 13.19 -15.41
C ASP A 115 -16.31 13.06 -16.89
N ILE A 116 -15.14 12.47 -17.16
CA ILE A 116 -14.65 12.23 -18.54
C ILE A 116 -15.54 11.22 -19.28
N GLU A 117 -15.92 10.12 -18.63
CA GLU A 117 -16.82 9.11 -19.20
C GLU A 117 -18.20 9.72 -19.52
N ARG A 118 -18.74 10.52 -18.61
CA ARG A 118 -20.00 11.25 -18.83
C ARG A 118 -19.91 12.22 -19.99
N PHE A 119 -18.80 12.96 -20.12
CA PHE A 119 -18.56 13.87 -21.23
C PHE A 119 -18.43 13.12 -22.57
N ASP A 120 -17.68 12.03 -22.62
CA ASP A 120 -17.50 11.20 -23.82
C ASP A 120 -18.83 10.61 -24.32
N VAL A 121 -19.70 10.13 -23.42
CA VAL A 121 -21.07 9.69 -23.77
C VAL A 121 -21.88 10.85 -24.37
N GLY A 122 -21.80 12.05 -23.79
CA GLY A 122 -22.47 13.25 -24.31
C GLY A 122 -21.96 13.67 -25.69
N VAL A 123 -20.65 13.64 -25.92
CA VAL A 123 -20.02 13.93 -27.22
C VAL A 123 -20.42 12.90 -28.27
N LYS A 124 -20.45 11.61 -27.93
CA LYS A 124 -20.86 10.53 -28.83
C LYS A 124 -22.32 10.65 -29.25
N ASP A 125 -23.24 11.03 -28.35
CA ASP A 125 -24.63 11.27 -28.71
C ASP A 125 -24.78 12.54 -29.58
N ALA A 126 -24.15 13.65 -29.19
CA ALA A 126 -24.17 14.89 -29.98
C ALA A 126 -23.63 14.68 -31.41
N LEU A 127 -22.53 13.93 -31.56
CA LEU A 127 -21.98 13.54 -32.87
C LEU A 127 -22.95 12.64 -33.65
N SER A 128 -23.58 11.67 -32.98
CA SER A 128 -24.59 10.78 -33.60
C SER A 128 -25.83 11.56 -34.09
N GLN A 129 -26.27 12.56 -33.33
CA GLN A 129 -27.36 13.46 -33.74
C GLN A 129 -26.93 14.33 -34.94
N LEU A 130 -25.72 14.89 -34.91
CA LEU A 130 -25.17 15.69 -35.99
C LEU A 130 -25.05 14.88 -37.30
N MET A 131 -24.53 13.65 -37.25
CA MET A 131 -24.43 12.76 -38.41
C MET A 131 -25.81 12.44 -39.00
N LYS A 132 -26.82 12.16 -38.16
CA LYS A 132 -28.21 11.95 -38.61
C LYS A 132 -28.77 13.19 -39.29
N SER A 133 -28.58 14.37 -38.70
CA SER A 133 -29.03 15.66 -39.26
C SER A 133 -28.36 15.94 -40.62
N HIS A 134 -27.05 15.72 -40.71
CA HIS A 134 -26.28 15.86 -41.94
C HIS A 134 -26.79 14.92 -43.04
N GLN A 135 -27.03 13.63 -42.74
CA GLN A 135 -27.60 12.69 -43.71
C GLN A 135 -28.99 13.13 -44.21
N VAL A 136 -29.87 13.59 -43.31
CA VAL A 136 -31.20 14.11 -43.68
C VAL A 136 -31.07 15.34 -44.57
N MET A 137 -30.12 16.23 -44.29
CA MET A 137 -29.86 17.43 -45.09
C MET A 137 -29.31 17.08 -46.48
N GLN A 138 -28.33 16.17 -46.57
CA GLN A 138 -27.82 15.67 -47.84
C GLN A 138 -28.93 15.03 -48.68
N ASN A 139 -29.74 14.14 -48.11
CA ASN A 139 -30.85 13.51 -48.82
C ASN A 139 -31.85 14.53 -49.37
N LYS A 140 -32.16 15.60 -48.60
CA LYS A 140 -33.01 16.71 -49.07
C LYS A 140 -32.39 17.51 -50.21
N ILE A 141 -31.08 17.78 -50.15
CA ILE A 141 -30.36 18.47 -51.24
C ILE A 141 -30.40 17.60 -52.51
N THR A 142 -30.13 16.30 -52.40
CA THR A 142 -30.19 15.37 -53.55
C THR A 142 -31.60 15.26 -54.15
N ASP A 143 -32.66 15.21 -53.34
CA ASP A 143 -34.05 15.25 -53.86
C ASP A 143 -34.34 16.56 -54.60
N LEU A 144 -33.97 17.71 -54.01
CA LEU A 144 -34.18 19.03 -54.63
C LEU A 144 -33.38 19.18 -55.93
N GLU A 145 -32.12 18.75 -55.98
CA GLU A 145 -31.32 18.73 -57.21
C GLU A 145 -31.91 17.80 -58.26
N GLY A 146 -32.37 16.61 -57.86
CA GLY A 146 -33.04 15.66 -58.74
C GLY A 146 -34.28 16.27 -59.37
N ARG A 147 -35.21 16.76 -58.55
CA ARG A 147 -36.48 17.36 -58.99
C ARG A 147 -36.27 18.63 -59.82
N SER A 148 -35.31 19.47 -59.46
CA SER A 148 -34.90 20.64 -60.24
C SER A 148 -34.39 20.25 -61.63
N ARG A 149 -33.59 19.17 -61.72
CA ARG A 149 -33.09 18.64 -63.00
C ARG A 149 -34.14 17.87 -63.81
N CYS A 150 -35.11 17.20 -63.18
CA CYS A 150 -36.16 16.47 -63.88
C CYS A 150 -37.05 17.35 -64.76
N ASN A 151 -37.17 18.65 -64.46
CA ASN A 151 -37.91 19.60 -65.29
C ASN A 151 -37.05 20.20 -66.43
N ASN A 152 -35.76 19.85 -66.52
CA ASN A 152 -34.82 20.41 -67.49
C ASN A 152 -34.45 19.37 -68.55
N ILE A 153 -34.79 19.64 -69.81
CA ILE A 153 -34.41 18.81 -70.95
C ILE A 153 -32.97 19.17 -71.37
N ARG A 154 -32.12 18.16 -71.58
CA ARG A 154 -30.78 18.32 -72.16
C ARG A 154 -30.76 17.74 -73.57
N ILE A 155 -30.43 18.58 -74.54
CA ILE A 155 -30.27 18.20 -75.94
C ILE A 155 -28.78 18.12 -76.24
N TYR A 156 -28.33 17.01 -76.81
CA TYR A 156 -26.92 16.76 -77.14
C TYR A 156 -26.74 16.70 -78.66
N GLY A 157 -25.56 17.07 -79.16
CA GLY A 157 -25.24 17.03 -80.59
C GLY A 157 -25.69 18.26 -81.41
N VAL A 158 -26.11 19.34 -80.75
CA VAL A 158 -26.39 20.62 -81.44
C VAL A 158 -25.07 21.26 -81.87
N PRO A 159 -24.87 21.60 -83.16
CA PRO A 159 -23.64 22.24 -83.61
C PRO A 159 -23.55 23.71 -83.15
N GLU A 160 -22.37 24.08 -82.66
CA GLU A 160 -22.09 25.42 -82.13
C GLU A 160 -22.35 26.52 -83.17
N ASN A 161 -22.77 27.71 -82.71
CA ASN A 161 -23.15 28.87 -83.53
C ASN A 161 -24.43 28.74 -84.38
N THR A 162 -25.24 27.68 -84.20
CA THR A 162 -26.62 27.63 -84.74
C THR A 162 -27.65 28.37 -83.88
N GLU A 163 -27.24 28.87 -82.71
CA GLU A 163 -28.00 29.82 -81.90
C GLU A 163 -28.07 31.19 -82.60
N GLY A 164 -29.12 31.37 -83.40
CA GLY A 164 -29.52 32.68 -83.91
C GLY A 164 -30.02 33.62 -82.78
N PRO A 165 -30.71 34.73 -83.11
CA PRO A 165 -31.09 35.75 -82.12
C PRO A 165 -32.10 35.28 -81.04
N SER A 166 -32.55 34.02 -81.06
CA SER A 166 -33.37 33.43 -80.00
C SER A 166 -33.24 31.90 -79.98
N VAL A 167 -32.71 31.36 -78.87
CA VAL A 167 -32.57 29.90 -78.64
C VAL A 167 -33.94 29.20 -78.69
N ALA A 168 -35.01 29.85 -78.21
CA ALA A 168 -36.36 29.30 -78.22
C ALA A 168 -36.84 28.95 -79.64
N LYS A 169 -36.55 29.80 -80.64
CA LYS A 169 -36.89 29.53 -82.05
C LYS A 169 -36.06 28.39 -82.65
N MET A 170 -34.81 28.24 -82.23
CA MET A 170 -33.96 27.13 -82.67
C MET A 170 -34.49 25.79 -82.12
N VAL A 171 -34.83 25.74 -80.84
CA VAL A 171 -35.44 24.56 -80.21
C VAL A 171 -36.81 24.23 -80.81
N GLU A 172 -37.65 25.23 -81.09
CA GLU A 172 -38.94 25.04 -81.76
C GLU A 172 -38.79 24.42 -83.16
N ASN A 173 -37.85 24.90 -83.96
CA ASN A 173 -37.56 24.36 -85.29
C ASN A 173 -36.98 22.94 -85.21
N LEU A 174 -36.09 22.66 -84.24
CA LEU A 174 -35.51 21.34 -84.02
C LEU A 174 -36.60 20.31 -83.67
N ILE A 175 -37.49 20.63 -82.71
CA ILE A 175 -38.62 19.77 -82.34
C ILE A 175 -39.55 19.54 -83.55
N LYS A 176 -39.87 20.58 -84.32
CA LYS A 176 -40.70 20.44 -85.53
C LYS A 176 -40.07 19.57 -86.62
N THR A 177 -38.74 19.53 -86.71
CA THR A 177 -38.01 18.77 -87.73
C THR A 177 -37.88 17.29 -87.35
N GLU A 178 -37.56 17.00 -86.09
CA GLU A 178 -37.25 15.64 -85.62
C GLU A 178 -38.49 14.89 -85.08
N LEU A 179 -39.45 15.60 -84.49
CA LEU A 179 -40.64 15.03 -83.82
C LEU A 179 -41.97 15.43 -84.45
N GLY A 180 -41.98 16.39 -85.38
CA GLY A 180 -43.17 16.71 -86.16
C GLY A 180 -43.56 15.51 -87.03
N GLU A 181 -44.85 15.14 -87.03
CA GLU A 181 -45.34 14.15 -87.99
C GLU A 181 -44.94 14.58 -89.41
N LYS A 182 -44.20 13.71 -90.10
CA LYS A 182 -44.06 13.83 -91.55
C LYS A 182 -45.47 13.82 -92.11
N GLN A 183 -45.93 14.96 -92.62
CA GLN A 183 -47.14 15.03 -93.41
C GLN A 183 -46.95 14.07 -94.58
N LEU A 184 -47.58 12.90 -94.46
CA LEU A 184 -47.68 11.90 -95.52
C LEU A 184 -48.52 12.54 -96.62
N GLY A 185 -47.82 13.13 -97.59
CA GLY A 185 -48.45 13.80 -98.73
C GLY A 185 -49.32 12.84 -99.51
N TYR A 186 -50.59 13.21 -99.62
CA TYR A 186 -51.43 12.87 -100.77
C TYR A 186 -51.16 13.86 -101.90
#